data_AF-A0A212JU90-F1
#
_entry.id   AF-A0A212JU90-F1
#
_cell.length_a   1.000
_cell.length_b   1.000
_cell.length_c   1.000
_cell.angle_alpha   90.00
_cell.angle_beta   90.00
_cell.angle_gamma   90.00
#
_symmetry.space_group_name_H-M   'P 1'
#
loop_
_entity.id
_entity.type
_entity.pdbx_description
1 polymer ?
#
loop_
_entity_poly.entity_id
_entity_poly.type
_entity_poly.pdbx_seq_one_letter_code
_entity_poly.pdbx_strand_id
1 'polypeptide(L)'
;MTPYYQSWNHSSHAQWATCNDCHVPQDNIISKYAFKAKDGLYHAAVFTINGEPQVIRPRDESYGVIMDNCIRCHTQLNTEFVNTGMISYCDVQEGKGKACWDCHTQVPHSKISNLSSSPNAIVPLPASPVPEWLKKRMNKN
;
A
#
# COMPACT_ATOMS: atom_id res chain seq x y z
N MET A 1 -9.50 2.22 4.61
CA MET A 1 -8.82 1.45 3.54
C MET A 1 -9.72 0.93 2.42
N THR A 2 -11.05 0.96 2.56
CA THR A 2 -12.00 0.46 1.56
C THR A 2 -11.79 0.94 0.11
N PRO A 3 -11.64 2.25 -0.19
CA PRO A 3 -11.41 2.69 -1.57
C PRO A 3 -10.06 2.23 -2.14
N TYR A 4 -9.06 2.07 -1.27
CA TYR A 4 -7.75 1.57 -1.64
C TYR A 4 -7.86 0.10 -2.05
N TYR A 5 -8.48 -0.75 -1.22
CA TYR A 5 -8.74 -2.14 -1.60
C TYR A 5 -9.50 -2.24 -2.92
N GLN A 6 -10.58 -1.48 -3.09
CA GLN A 6 -11.42 -1.56 -4.29
C GLN A 6 -10.66 -1.15 -5.55
N SER A 7 -9.87 -0.09 -5.52
CA SER A 7 -9.04 0.32 -6.67
C SER A 7 -7.91 -0.66 -6.97
N TRP A 8 -7.29 -1.28 -5.95
CA TRP A 8 -6.37 -2.39 -6.17
C TRP A 8 -7.08 -3.57 -6.82
N ASN A 9 -8.23 -4.00 -6.31
CA ASN A 9 -8.99 -5.15 -6.80
C ASN A 9 -9.42 -5.01 -8.27
N HIS A 10 -9.65 -3.78 -8.75
CA HIS A 10 -10.01 -3.49 -10.15
C HIS A 10 -8.80 -3.15 -11.03
N SER A 11 -7.58 -3.30 -10.52
CA SER A 11 -6.35 -3.04 -11.27
C SER A 11 -5.77 -4.31 -11.89
N SER A 12 -4.85 -4.14 -12.83
CA SER A 12 -4.03 -5.23 -13.37
C SER A 12 -3.20 -5.95 -12.30
N HIS A 13 -2.89 -5.30 -11.18
CA HIS A 13 -2.05 -5.88 -10.13
C HIS A 13 -2.81 -6.84 -9.22
N ALA A 14 -4.15 -6.79 -9.15
CA ALA A 14 -4.94 -7.67 -8.28
C ALA A 14 -4.72 -9.16 -8.56
N GLN A 15 -4.44 -9.50 -9.81
CA GLN A 15 -4.25 -10.89 -10.24
C GLN A 15 -2.85 -11.43 -9.93
N TRP A 16 -1.87 -10.55 -9.70
CA TRP A 16 -0.45 -10.92 -9.64
C TRP A 16 0.23 -10.53 -8.33
N ALA A 17 -0.33 -9.58 -7.59
CA ALA A 17 0.28 -8.98 -6.41
C ALA A 17 -0.76 -8.69 -5.33
N THR A 18 -0.41 -9.00 -4.09
CA THR A 18 -1.13 -8.58 -2.89
C THR A 18 -0.64 -7.21 -2.42
N CYS A 19 -1.34 -6.60 -1.46
CA CYS A 19 -0.96 -5.30 -0.90
C CYS A 19 0.51 -5.28 -0.41
N ASN A 20 0.96 -6.38 0.22
CA ASN A 20 2.30 -6.46 0.78
C ASN A 20 3.39 -6.59 -0.30
N ASP A 21 3.06 -7.06 -1.50
CA ASP A 21 4.06 -7.21 -2.57
C ASP A 21 4.53 -5.86 -3.11
N CYS A 22 3.74 -4.81 -2.88
CA CYS A 22 4.11 -3.42 -3.16
C CYS A 22 4.51 -2.66 -1.88
N HIS A 23 3.75 -2.79 -0.80
CA HIS A 23 3.88 -1.94 0.40
C HIS A 23 4.81 -2.46 1.48
N VAL A 24 5.43 -3.63 1.30
CA VAL A 24 6.33 -4.22 2.31
C VAL A 24 7.62 -4.64 1.62
N PRO A 25 8.80 -4.40 2.23
CA PRO A 25 10.07 -4.79 1.64
C PRO A 25 10.17 -6.32 1.51
N GLN A 26 10.84 -6.77 0.45
CA GLN A 26 11.02 -8.20 0.12
C GLN A 26 12.51 -8.59 0.03
N ASP A 27 13.40 -7.72 0.52
CA ASP A 27 14.86 -7.90 0.53
C ASP A 27 15.28 -8.99 1.52
N ASN A 28 14.66 -9.04 2.70
CA ASN A 28 14.83 -10.11 3.66
C ASN A 28 13.64 -10.22 4.64
N ILE A 29 13.56 -11.37 5.30
CA ILE A 29 12.46 -11.69 6.22
C ILE A 29 12.41 -10.77 7.44
N ILE A 30 13.58 -10.33 7.94
CA ILE A 30 13.67 -9.49 9.13
C ILE A 30 13.09 -8.11 8.84
N SER A 31 13.52 -7.50 7.73
CA SER A 31 13.08 -6.18 7.29
C SER A 31 11.59 -6.18 6.97
N LYS A 32 11.10 -7.23 6.32
CA LYS A 32 9.66 -7.46 6.09
C LYS A 32 8.85 -7.43 7.39
N TYR A 33 9.23 -8.20 8.40
CA TYR A 33 8.48 -8.26 9.66
C TYR A 33 8.64 -6.98 10.50
N ALA A 34 9.84 -6.40 10.55
CA ALA A 34 10.08 -5.15 11.25
C ALA A 34 9.25 -4.00 10.67
N PHE A 35 9.21 -3.89 9.33
CA PHE A 35 8.41 -2.90 8.62
C PHE A 35 6.91 -3.11 8.89
N LYS A 36 6.42 -4.34 8.76
CA LYS A 36 5.01 -4.67 9.06
C LYS A 36 4.62 -4.36 10.50
N ALA A 37 5.50 -4.64 11.46
CA ALA A 37 5.23 -4.37 12.87
C ALA A 37 5.13 -2.87 13.13
N LYS A 38 6.10 -2.09 12.64
CA LYS A 38 6.11 -0.62 12.78
C LYS A 38 4.87 0.02 12.14
N ASP A 39 4.60 -0.29 10.87
CA ASP A 39 3.45 0.27 10.17
C ASP A 39 2.13 -0.21 10.77
N GLY A 40 2.06 -1.49 11.16
CA GLY A 40 0.90 -2.04 11.85
C GLY A 40 0.57 -1.32 13.15
N LEU A 41 1.57 -1.06 13.99
CA LEU A 41 1.42 -0.31 15.23
C LEU A 41 0.99 1.13 14.99
N TYR A 42 1.60 1.80 14.02
CA TYR A 42 1.26 3.17 13.66
C TYR A 42 -0.20 3.27 13.16
N HIS A 43 -0.58 2.40 12.21
CA HIS A 43 -1.94 2.36 11.70
C HIS A 43 -2.96 2.04 12.80
N ALA A 44 -2.66 1.07 13.68
CA ALA A 44 -3.52 0.74 14.79
C ALA A 44 -3.76 1.95 15.70
N ALA A 45 -2.70 2.69 16.05
CA ALA A 45 -2.82 3.90 16.87
C ALA A 45 -3.68 4.98 16.20
N VAL A 46 -3.41 5.29 14.92
CA VAL A 46 -4.14 6.33 14.16
C VAL A 46 -5.62 5.97 14.00
N PHE A 47 -5.93 4.74 13.60
CA PHE A 47 -7.34 4.33 13.41
C PHE A 47 -8.09 4.17 14.73
N THR A 48 -7.41 3.86 15.84
CA THR A 48 -8.06 3.79 17.16
C THR A 48 -8.63 5.15 17.59
N ILE A 49 -7.93 6.24 17.24
CA ILE A 49 -8.36 7.60 17.56
C ILE A 49 -9.15 8.27 16.42
N ASN A 50 -9.45 7.55 15.33
CA ASN A 50 -10.02 8.10 14.09
C ASN A 50 -9.23 9.32 13.56
N GLY A 51 -7.90 9.25 13.65
CA GLY A 51 -6.99 10.34 13.31
C GLY A 51 -6.51 10.36 11.86
N GLU A 52 -7.03 9.47 11.01
CA GLU A 52 -6.61 9.38 9.62
C GLU A 52 -7.07 10.59 8.79
N PRO A 53 -6.23 11.11 7.87
CA PRO A 53 -6.64 12.17 6.97
C PRO A 53 -7.57 11.64 5.87
N GLN A 54 -8.39 12.53 5.30
CA GLN A 54 -9.21 12.20 4.12
C GLN A 54 -8.37 11.73 2.93
N VAL A 55 -7.16 12.27 2.80
CA VAL A 55 -6.20 11.91 1.74
C VAL A 55 -5.04 11.19 2.38
N ILE A 56 -5.01 9.86 2.26
CA ILE A 56 -3.93 9.04 2.82
C ILE A 56 -2.84 8.90 1.75
N ARG A 57 -1.61 9.24 2.13
CA ARG A 57 -0.41 9.12 1.30
C ARG A 57 0.65 8.29 2.03
N PRO A 58 1.46 7.50 1.29
CA PRO A 58 2.62 6.83 1.87
C PRO A 58 3.55 7.82 2.57
N ARG A 59 4.26 7.37 3.60
CA ARG A 59 5.41 8.09 4.15
C ARG A 59 6.62 7.85 3.26
N ASP A 60 7.65 8.69 3.36
CA ASP A 60 8.86 8.62 2.53
C ASP A 60 9.49 7.22 2.47
N GLU A 61 9.57 6.54 3.61
CA GLU A 61 10.08 5.18 3.67
C GLU A 61 9.21 4.18 2.89
N SER A 62 7.88 4.30 2.99
CA SER A 62 6.95 3.49 2.21
C SER A 62 7.07 3.78 0.72
N TYR A 63 7.32 5.03 0.31
CA TYR A 63 7.58 5.36 -1.09
C TYR A 63 8.84 4.65 -1.62
N GLY A 64 9.91 4.61 -0.83
CA GLY A 64 11.10 3.82 -1.15
C GLY A 64 10.78 2.35 -1.38
N VAL A 65 10.11 1.72 -0.42
CA VAL A 65 9.70 0.31 -0.52
C VAL A 65 8.83 0.03 -1.75
N ILE A 66 7.88 0.93 -2.07
CA ILE A 66 7.03 0.77 -3.25
C ILE A 66 7.86 0.86 -4.54
N MET A 67 8.77 1.83 -4.64
CA MET A 67 9.65 1.99 -5.80
C MET A 67 10.55 0.77 -6.00
N ASP A 68 11.17 0.27 -4.93
CA ASP A 68 12.01 -0.92 -4.97
C ASP A 68 11.22 -2.15 -5.42
N ASN A 69 9.96 -2.28 -5.01
CA ASN A 69 9.10 -3.37 -5.43
C ASN A 69 8.63 -3.24 -6.89
N CYS A 70 8.40 -2.03 -7.40
CA CYS A 70 8.19 -1.80 -8.83
C CYS A 70 9.40 -2.31 -9.62
N ILE A 71 10.60 -1.88 -9.22
CA ILE A 71 11.86 -2.27 -9.85
C ILE A 71 12.05 -3.79 -9.79
N ARG A 72 11.86 -4.39 -8.61
CA ARG A 72 12.03 -5.84 -8.38
C ARG A 72 11.18 -6.67 -9.34
N CYS A 73 9.87 -6.39 -9.43
CA CYS A 73 8.98 -7.16 -10.30
C CYS A 73 9.19 -6.85 -11.79
N HIS A 74 9.58 -5.63 -12.13
CA HIS A 74 9.81 -5.20 -13.52
C HIS A 74 11.29 -5.21 -13.91
N THR A 75 12.14 -5.98 -13.21
CA THR A 75 13.59 -5.99 -13.45
C THR A 75 13.90 -6.31 -14.90
N GLN A 76 13.33 -7.40 -15.45
CA GLN A 76 13.57 -7.80 -16.83
C GLN A 76 13.21 -6.68 -17.82
N LEU A 77 12.07 -6.02 -17.60
CA LEU A 77 11.64 -4.90 -18.43
C LEU A 77 12.68 -3.77 -18.43
N ASN A 78 13.11 -3.40 -17.23
CA ASN A 78 14.04 -2.29 -17.00
C ASN A 78 15.48 -2.61 -17.43
N THR A 79 15.89 -3.88 -17.50
CA THR A 79 17.27 -4.27 -17.82
C THR A 79 17.46 -4.85 -19.22
N GLU A 80 16.41 -5.42 -19.84
CA GLU A 80 16.54 -6.11 -21.13
C GLU A 80 15.87 -5.36 -22.28
N PHE A 81 14.77 -4.64 -22.03
CA PHE A 81 13.99 -4.01 -23.10
C PHE A 81 14.16 -2.49 -23.14
N VAL A 82 13.85 -1.80 -22.05
CA VAL A 82 13.78 -0.33 -22.06
C VAL A 82 15.04 0.33 -21.50
N ASN A 83 15.88 -0.41 -20.75
CA ASN A 83 17.14 0.07 -20.15
C ASN A 83 16.99 1.38 -19.35
N THR A 84 15.78 1.64 -18.87
CA THR A 84 15.35 2.84 -18.15
C THR A 84 14.49 2.38 -16.98
N GLY A 85 14.61 3.01 -15.81
CA GLY A 85 13.69 2.70 -14.69
C GLY A 85 14.28 1.97 -13.48
N MET A 86 15.61 1.98 -13.29
CA MET A 86 16.28 1.49 -12.06
C MET A 86 16.65 2.62 -11.09
N ILE A 87 15.99 3.79 -11.21
CA ILE A 87 16.25 4.95 -10.35
C ILE A 87 15.63 4.69 -8.98
N SER A 88 16.41 4.83 -7.91
CA SER A 88 15.88 4.65 -6.55
C SER A 88 14.95 5.81 -6.16
N TYR A 89 14.09 5.63 -5.15
CA TYR A 89 13.27 6.74 -4.69
C TYR A 89 14.12 7.90 -4.12
N CYS A 90 15.27 7.61 -3.51
CA CYS A 90 16.22 8.62 -3.05
C CYS A 90 16.71 9.51 -4.22
N ASP A 91 17.04 8.89 -5.36
CA ASP A 91 17.45 9.64 -6.56
C ASP A 91 16.30 10.51 -7.11
N VAL A 92 15.04 10.06 -6.99
CA VAL A 92 13.86 10.86 -7.34
C VAL A 92 13.76 12.09 -6.44
N GLN A 93 13.95 11.93 -5.12
CA GLN A 93 13.94 13.04 -4.16
C GLN A 93 15.07 14.06 -4.44
N GLU A 94 16.20 13.60 -4.96
CA GLU A 94 17.32 14.44 -5.40
C GLU A 94 17.13 15.05 -6.80
N GLY A 95 15.99 14.81 -7.45
CA GLY A 95 15.68 15.37 -8.77
C GLY A 95 16.42 14.71 -9.94
N LYS A 96 17.07 13.56 -9.72
CA LYS A 96 17.81 12.82 -10.75
C LYS A 96 16.91 11.98 -11.64
N GLY A 97 15.61 11.90 -11.34
CA GLY A 97 14.66 11.10 -12.10
C GLY A 97 13.21 11.29 -11.69
N LYS A 98 12.36 10.36 -12.15
CA LYS A 98 10.93 10.28 -11.84
C LYS A 98 10.62 8.94 -11.21
N ALA A 99 9.66 8.91 -10.30
CA ALA A 99 9.17 7.66 -9.76
C ALA A 99 8.34 6.92 -10.83
N CYS A 100 8.25 5.60 -10.75
CA CYS A 100 7.50 4.79 -11.72
C CYS A 100 6.06 5.31 -11.91
N TRP A 101 5.40 5.67 -10.80
CA TRP A 101 4.01 6.15 -10.79
C TRP A 101 3.83 7.61 -11.27
N ASP A 102 4.91 8.37 -11.47
CA ASP A 102 4.82 9.71 -12.06
C ASP A 102 4.36 9.64 -13.52
N CYS A 103 4.79 8.59 -14.22
CA CYS A 103 4.36 8.26 -15.59
C CYS A 103 3.26 7.18 -15.59
N HIS A 104 3.41 6.11 -14.80
CA HIS A 104 2.40 5.05 -14.70
C HIS A 104 1.29 5.44 -13.72
N THR A 105 0.60 6.54 -13.99
CA THR A 105 -0.34 7.19 -13.06
C THR A 105 -1.61 6.39 -12.76
N GLN A 106 -1.79 5.25 -13.42
CA GLN A 106 -2.94 4.35 -13.28
C GLN A 106 -2.58 3.03 -12.57
N VAL A 107 -1.35 2.89 -12.05
CA VAL A 107 -1.07 1.85 -11.05
C VAL A 107 -2.02 2.01 -9.86
N PRO A 108 -2.26 0.94 -9.08
CA PRO A 108 -3.22 0.95 -7.99
C PRO A 108 -3.24 2.21 -7.14
N HIS A 109 -4.49 2.57 -6.89
CA HIS A 109 -5.03 3.78 -6.29
C HIS A 109 -5.04 5.02 -7.19
N SER A 110 -4.33 5.03 -8.32
CA SER A 110 -4.29 6.15 -9.28
C SER A 110 -3.89 7.51 -8.67
N LYS A 111 -3.89 8.58 -9.47
CA LYS A 111 -3.66 9.95 -8.98
C LYS A 111 -4.78 10.45 -8.05
N ILE A 112 -6.02 10.03 -8.27
CA ILE A 112 -7.18 10.49 -7.48
C ILE A 112 -7.54 9.42 -6.46
N SER A 113 -6.85 9.45 -5.32
CA SER A 113 -7.11 8.54 -4.19
C SER A 113 -7.39 9.31 -2.91
N ASN A 114 -8.53 9.01 -2.27
CA ASN A 114 -8.95 9.52 -0.97
C ASN A 114 -10.03 8.59 -0.37
N LEU A 115 -10.41 8.81 0.89
CA LEU A 115 -11.39 7.97 1.60
C LEU A 115 -12.80 8.02 0.99
N SER A 116 -13.12 9.05 0.21
CA SER A 116 -14.42 9.23 -0.46
C SER A 116 -14.42 8.87 -1.95
N SER A 117 -13.31 8.36 -2.51
CA SER A 117 -13.19 8.14 -3.96
C SER A 117 -14.07 7.00 -4.48
N SER A 118 -14.44 6.05 -3.60
CA SER A 118 -15.28 4.91 -3.93
C SER A 118 -16.34 4.69 -2.84
N PRO A 119 -17.36 5.57 -2.76
CA PRO A 119 -18.43 5.42 -1.79
C PRO A 119 -19.19 4.11 -2.05
N ASN A 120 -19.59 3.41 -0.98
CA ASN A 120 -20.29 2.12 -1.07
C ASN A 120 -19.52 1.01 -1.80
N ALA A 121 -18.19 1.09 -1.86
CA ALA A 121 -17.38 0.03 -2.46
C ALA A 121 -17.64 -1.33 -1.77
N ILE A 122 -17.95 -2.34 -2.59
CA ILE A 122 -18.12 -3.72 -2.12
C ILE A 122 -16.74 -4.29 -1.84
N VAL A 123 -16.44 -4.48 -0.56
CA VAL A 123 -15.16 -5.00 -0.08
C VAL A 123 -15.42 -6.09 0.97
N PRO A 124 -14.52 -7.07 1.12
CA PRO A 124 -14.69 -8.18 2.06
C PRO A 124 -14.40 -7.73 3.50
N LEU A 125 -15.19 -6.78 4.01
CA LEU A 125 -15.13 -6.35 5.40
C LEU A 125 -15.82 -7.36 6.31
N PRO A 126 -15.32 -7.56 7.53
CA PRO A 126 -16.06 -8.32 8.53
C PRO A 126 -17.39 -7.64 8.83
N ALA A 127 -18.43 -8.44 9.08
CA ALA A 127 -19.79 -7.94 9.40
C ALA A 127 -19.83 -7.06 10.66
N SER A 128 -18.79 -7.12 11.50
CA SER A 128 -18.69 -6.34 12.73
C SER A 128 -17.24 -5.94 12.98
N PRO A 129 -16.99 -4.70 13.45
CA PRO A 129 -15.67 -4.27 13.91
C PRO A 129 -15.26 -4.99 15.20
N VAL A 130 -16.24 -5.48 15.99
CA VAL A 130 -16.00 -6.25 17.21
C VAL A 130 -16.02 -7.75 16.87
N PRO A 131 -14.97 -8.51 17.17
CA PRO A 131 -14.95 -9.95 16.94
C PRO A 131 -15.93 -10.69 17.87
N GLU A 132 -16.47 -11.81 17.40
CA GLU A 132 -17.52 -12.57 18.11
C GLU A 132 -17.12 -13.02 19.51
N TRP A 133 -15.84 -13.38 19.72
CA TRP A 133 -15.36 -13.78 21.04
C TRP A 133 -15.44 -12.62 22.06
N LEU A 134 -15.24 -11.37 21.62
CA LEU A 134 -15.30 -10.19 22.48
C LEU A 134 -16.75 -9.82 22.77
N LYS A 135 -17.64 -9.87 21.78
CA LYS A 135 -19.09 -9.69 21.97
C LYS A 135 -19.66 -10.67 23.00
N LYS A 136 -19.29 -11.95 22.90
CA LYS A 136 -19.72 -13.00 23.85
C LYS A 136 -19.24 -12.73 25.28
N ARG A 137 -18.09 -12.07 25.46
CA ARG A 137 -17.60 -11.67 26.79
C ARG A 137 -18.31 -10.43 27.33
N MET A 138 -18.61 -9.46 26.47
CA MET A 138 -19.34 -8.24 26.86
C MET A 138 -20.80 -8.52 27.25
N ASN A 139 -21.46 -9.48 26.58
CA ASN A 139 -22.87 -9.84 26.84
C ASN A 139 -23.08 -10.80 28.02
N LYS A 140 -22.00 -11.27 28.67
CA LYS A 140 -22.06 -12.18 29.83
C LYS A 140 -21.96 -11.44 31.18
N ASN A 141 -21.95 -10.11 31.15
CA ASN A 141 -22.12 -9.22 32.29
C ASN A 141 -23.50 -8.58 32.23
#